data_AF-A0A6N6W0D0-F1
#
_entry.id   AF-A0A6N6W0D0-F1
#
_cell.length_a   1.000
_cell.length_b   1.000
_cell.length_c   1.000
_cell.angle_alpha   90.00
_cell.angle_beta   90.00
_cell.angle_gamma   90.00
#
_symmetry.space_group_name_H-M   'P 1'
#
loop_
_entity.id
_entity.type
_entity.pdbx_description
1 polymer ?
#
loop_
_entity_poly.entity_id
_entity_poly.type
_entity_poly.pdbx_seq_one_letter_code
_entity_poly.pdbx_strand_id
1 'polypeptide(L)' 'MDVTAPQRKYELRDMFDALRWMARAGAPWRMLPNDFPPWELVYQQTQRWLQAGCFEHMVS' A
#
# COMPACT_ATOMS: atom_id res chain seq x y z
N MET A 1 -13.26 8.52 -18.16
CA MET A 1 -11.90 8.50 -17.62
C MET A 1 -11.44 9.94 -17.59
N ASP A 2 -11.41 10.56 -16.42
CA ASP A 2 -11.05 11.97 -16.28
C ASP A 2 -9.55 12.12 -16.48
N VAL A 3 -9.13 12.77 -17.57
CA VAL A 3 -7.71 12.87 -17.97
C VAL A 3 -6.92 13.78 -17.02
N THR A 4 -7.62 14.52 -16.16
CA THR A 4 -7.05 15.48 -15.22
C THR A 4 -6.84 14.91 -13.81
N ALA A 5 -7.31 13.68 -13.55
CA ALA A 5 -7.03 13.01 -12.30
C ALA A 5 -5.51 12.78 -12.19
N PRO A 6 -4.85 13.24 -11.11
CA PRO A 6 -3.42 13.02 -10.95
C PRO A 6 -3.15 11.53 -10.97
N GLN A 7 -2.37 11.08 -11.95
CA GLN A 7 -1.98 9.69 -12.07
C GLN A 7 -1.24 9.27 -10.80
N ARG A 8 -1.52 8.07 -10.29
CA ARG A 8 -0.82 7.57 -9.10
C ARG A 8 0.68 7.53 -9.40
N LYS A 9 1.47 8.13 -8.51
CA LYS A 9 2.94 8.12 -8.63
C LYS A 9 3.54 6.71 -8.47
N TYR A 10 2.86 5.84 -7.72
CA TYR A 10 3.29 4.46 -7.49
C TYR A 10 2.15 3.50 -7.83
N GLU A 11 2.51 2.37 -8.43
CA GLU A 11 1.56 1.33 -8.78
C GLU A 11 0.97 0.67 -7.52
N LEU A 12 -0.28 0.22 -7.60
CA LEU A 12 -0.92 -0.47 -6.46
C LEU A 12 -0.22 -1.80 -6.12
N ARG A 13 0.41 -2.44 -7.13
CA ARG A 13 1.24 -3.63 -6.92
C ARG A 13 2.42 -3.33 -6.00
N ASP A 14 3.17 -2.26 -6.27
CA ASP A 14 4.34 -1.90 -5.46
C ASP A 14 3.95 -1.56 -4.01
N MET A 15 2.82 -0.86 -3.83
CA MET A 15 2.28 -0.59 -2.50
C MET A 15 1.87 -1.87 -1.77
N PHE A 16 1.27 -2.83 -2.48
CA PHE A 16 0.87 -4.11 -1.92
C PHE A 16 2.08 -4.99 -1.57
N ASP A 17 3.11 -4.99 -2.41
CA ASP A 17 4.35 -5.74 -2.15
C ASP A 17 5.10 -5.16 -0.94
N ALA A 18 5.13 -3.83 -0.80
CA ALA A 18 5.64 -3.15 0.41
C ALA A 18 4.85 -3.56 1.67
N LEU A 19 3.51 -3.59 1.60
CA LEU A 19 2.66 -4.03 2.70
C LEU A 19 2.91 -5.51 3.05
N ARG A 20 3.07 -6.38 2.06
CA ARG A 20 3.40 -7.80 2.27
C ARG A 20 4.75 -7.96 2.97
N TRP A 21 5.74 -7.17 2.56
CA TRP A 21 7.04 -7.15 3.23
C TRP A 21 6.90 -6.75 4.69
N MET A 22 6.16 -5.68 4.98
CA MET A 22 5.87 -5.21 6.34
C MET A 22 5.21 -6.30 7.19
N ALA A 23 4.16 -6.95 6.66
CA ALA A 23 3.45 -8.02 7.36
C ALA A 23 4.34 -9.23 7.66
N ARG A 24 5.29 -9.55 6.76
CA ARG A 24 6.25 -10.65 6.95
C ARG A 24 7.37 -10.28 7.92
N ALA A 25 7.89 -9.06 7.83
CA ALA A 25 9.03 -8.60 8.63
C ALA A 25 8.64 -8.25 10.07
N GLY A 26 7.40 -7.81 10.30
CA GLY A 26 6.96 -7.31 11.60
C GLY A 26 7.72 -6.06 12.06
N ALA A 27 8.34 -5.33 11.12
CA ALA A 27 9.18 -4.18 11.40
C ALA A 27 8.35 -2.89 11.58
N PRO A 28 8.88 -1.87 12.28
CA PRO A 28 8.28 -0.53 12.27
C PRO A 28 8.22 0.07 10.86
N TRP A 29 7.18 0.85 10.56
CA TRP A 29 6.97 1.46 9.23
C TRP A 29 8.17 2.25 8.70
N ARG A 30 8.88 2.96 9.59
CA ARG A 30 10.08 3.75 9.25
C ARG A 30 11.28 2.90 8.80
N MET A 31 11.22 1.59 8.97
CA MET A 31 12.24 0.65 8.50
C MET A 31 11.93 0.05 7.13
N LEU A 32 10.85 0.49 6.47
CA LEU A 32 10.55 0.06 5.11
C LEU A 32 11.76 0.35 4.19
N PRO A 33 12.25 -0.64 3.44
CA PRO A 33 13.36 -0.45 2.50
C PRO A 33 13.05 0.64 1.45
N ASN A 34 14.09 1.40 1.06
CA ASN A 34 13.95 2.56 0.17
C ASN A 34 13.67 2.19 -1.30
N ASP A 35 13.78 0.92 -1.65
CA ASP A 35 13.37 0.33 -2.93
C ASP A 35 11.84 0.21 -3.06
N PHE A 36 11.10 0.34 -1.95
CA PHE A 36 9.64 0.46 -1.96
C PHE A 36 9.15 1.91 -2.00
N PRO A 37 7.87 2.15 -2.33
CA PRO A 37 7.26 3.47 -2.14
C PRO A 37 7.41 3.97 -0.70
N PRO A 38 7.44 5.30 -0.47
CA PRO A 38 7.56 5.89 0.86
C PRO A 38 6.54 5.33 1.86
N TRP A 39 7.01 5.00 3.07
CA TRP A 39 6.20 4.30 4.07
C TRP A 39 4.92 5.07 4.41
N GLU A 40 4.92 6.41 4.37
CA GLU A 40 3.74 7.24 4.63
C GLU A 40 2.62 6.96 3.61
N LEU A 41 2.99 6.75 2.34
CA LEU A 41 2.04 6.49 1.26
C LEU A 41 1.54 5.06 1.32
N VAL A 42 2.42 4.10 1.59
CA VAL A 42 2.04 2.70 1.80
C VAL A 42 1.08 2.58 2.98
N TYR A 43 1.36 3.28 4.08
CA TYR A 43 0.49 3.32 5.25
C TYR A 43 -0.89 3.90 4.91
N GLN A 44 -0.93 5.08 4.26
CA GLN A 44 -2.20 5.71 3.85
C GLN A 44 -3.02 4.80 2.92
N GLN A 45 -2.38 4.16 1.94
CA GLN A 45 -3.07 3.25 1.05
C GLN A 45 -3.57 1.99 1.77
N THR A 46 -2.79 1.45 2.69
CA THR A 46 -3.17 0.31 3.53
C THR A 46 -4.43 0.64 4.35
N GLN A 47 -4.48 1.82 4.98
CA GLN A 47 -5.67 2.27 5.70
C GLN A 47 -6.91 2.35 4.79
N ARG A 48 -6.76 2.84 3.55
CA ARG A 48 -7.86 2.87 2.57
C ARG A 48 -8.35 1.47 2.21
N TRP A 49 -7.45 0.51 2.02
CA TRP A 49 -7.84 -0.87 1.72
C TRP A 49 -8.56 -1.54 2.90
N LEU A 50 -8.10 -1.32 4.13
CA LEU A 50 -8.75 -1.83 5.34
C LEU A 50 -10.15 -1.24 5.52
N GLN A 51 -10.30 0.08 5.35
CA GLN A 51 -11.61 0.75 5.44
C GLN A 51 -12.59 0.29 4.35
N ALA A 52 -12.08 -0.08 3.17
CA ALA A 52 -12.87 -0.59 2.07
C ALA A 52 -13.16 -2.11 2.16
N GLY A 53 -12.70 -2.79 3.22
CA GLY A 53 -12.90 -4.23 3.37
C GLY A 53 -12.18 -5.07 2.32
N CYS A 54 -11.14 -4.54 1.66
CA CYS A 54 -10.53 -5.20 0.51
C CYS A 54 -9.97 -6.58 0.85
N PHE A 55 -9.47 -6.78 2.07
CA PHE A 55 -8.85 -8.05 2.47
C PHE A 55 -9.89 -9.11 2.82
N GLU A 56 -10.98 -8.70 3.46
CA GLU A 56 -12.14 -9.52 3.75
C GLU A 56 -12.76 -10.04 2.45
N HIS A 57 -12.87 -9.18 1.44
CA HIS A 57 -13.32 -9.55 0.10
C HIS A 57 -12.37 -10.49 -0.66
N MET A 58 -11.09 -10.56 -0.30
CA MET A 58 -10.14 -11.49 -0.94
C MET A 58 -10.21 -12.91 -0.35
N VAL A 59 -10.69 -13.06 0.89
CA VAL A 59 -10.76 -14.35 1.60
C VAL A 59 -12.16 -14.97 1.52
N SER A 60 -13.18 -14.18 1.19
CA SER A 60 -14.54 -14.65 0.90
C SER A 60 -14.63 -15.37 -0.44
#